data_AF-S0FY33-F1
#
_entry.id   AF-S0FY33-F1
#
_cell.length_a   1.000
_cell.length_b   1.000
_cell.length_c   1.000
_cell.angle_alpha   90.00
_cell.angle_beta   90.00
_cell.angle_gamma   90.00
#
_symmetry.space_group_name_H-M   'P 1'
#
loop_
_entity.id
_entity.type
_entity.pdbx_description
1 polymer ?
#
loop_
_entity_poly.entity_id
_entity_poly.type
_entity_poly.pdbx_seq_one_letter_code
_entity_poly.pdbx_strand_id
1 'polypeptide(L)' 'MKEKLNKLLKLAVSKRYFVIEMVFFIGLFIIVFTNFLVNLYLGLYFVGFALMAYSIFLFKFRQK' A
#
# COMPACT_ATOMS: atom_id res chain seq x y z
N MET A 1 22.25 -25.67 -6.89
CA MET A 1 21.81 -25.19 -5.55
C MET A 1 21.59 -23.67 -5.48
N LYS A 2 22.48 -22.84 -6.05
CA LYS A 2 22.32 -21.36 -6.07
C LYS A 2 20.98 -20.86 -6.62
N GLU A 3 20.47 -21.46 -7.69
CA GLU A 3 19.20 -21.03 -8.31
C GLU A 3 17.96 -21.31 -7.44
N LYS A 4 17.90 -22.46 -6.76
CA LYS A 4 16.81 -22.77 -5.81
C LYS A 4 16.81 -21.80 -4.64
N LEU A 5 17.99 -21.48 -4.10
CA LEU A 5 18.13 -20.53 -3.00
C LEU A 5 17.71 -19.10 -3.41
N ASN A 6 18.11 -18.64 -4.60
CA ASN A 6 17.67 -17.34 -5.13
C ASN A 6 16.15 -17.27 -5.34
N LYS A 7 15.51 -18.34 -5.82
CA LYS A 7 14.05 -18.40 -5.95
C LYS A 7 13.35 -18.29 -4.59
N LEU A 8 13.82 -19.02 -3.59
CA LEU A 8 13.26 -19.00 -2.23
C LEU A 8 13.45 -17.63 -1.56
N LEU A 9 14.63 -17.02 -1.69
CA LEU A 9 14.89 -15.67 -1.19
C LEU A 9 14.00 -14.64 -1.88
N LYS A 10 13.84 -14.70 -3.20
CA LYS A 10 12.97 -13.78 -3.95
C LYS A 10 11.50 -13.92 -3.53
N LEU A 11 11.04 -15.15 -3.29
CA LEU A 11 9.71 -15.44 -2.73
C LEU A 11 9.56 -14.92 -1.29
N ALA A 12 10.55 -15.14 -0.43
CA ALA A 12 10.51 -14.69 0.96
C ALA A 12 10.52 -13.16 1.06
N VAL A 13 11.34 -12.50 0.26
CA VAL A 13 11.39 -11.03 0.14
C VAL A 13 10.05 -10.50 -0.40
N SER A 14 9.52 -11.09 -1.46
CA SER A 14 8.20 -10.73 -2.01
C SER A 14 7.08 -10.92 -0.98
N LYS A 15 7.09 -12.00 -0.20
CA LYS A 15 6.09 -12.23 0.86
C LYS A 15 6.22 -11.21 2.00
N ARG A 16 7.45 -10.84 2.39
CA ARG A 16 7.66 -9.81 3.43
C ARG A 16 7.17 -8.44 2.97
N TYR A 17 7.46 -8.04 1.74
CA TYR A 17 6.94 -6.79 1.19
C TYR A 17 5.42 -6.80 1.11
N PHE A 18 4.81 -7.92 0.70
CA PHE A 18 3.35 -8.07 0.67
C PHE A 18 2.70 -7.89 2.05
N VAL A 19 3.30 -8.45 3.12
CA VAL A 19 2.80 -8.25 4.49
C VAL A 19 2.87 -6.78 4.89
N ILE A 20 3.97 -6.08 4.58
CA ILE A 20 4.14 -4.65 4.87
C ILE A 20 3.10 -3.82 4.10
N GLU A 21 2.89 -4.12 2.82
CA GLU A 21 1.87 -3.45 1.99
C GLU A 21 0.47 -3.64 2.57
N MET A 22 0.12 -4.87 2.98
CA MET A 22 -1.17 -5.14 3.63
C MET A 22 -1.38 -4.35 4.92
N VAL A 23 -0.35 -4.29 5.79
CA VAL A 23 -0.43 -3.49 7.03
C VAL A 23 -0.58 -2.00 6.73
N PHE A 24 0.13 -1.50 5.72
CA PHE A 24 -0.02 -0.11 5.26
C PHE A 24 -1.43 0.19 4.78
N PHE A 25 -2.04 -0.68 3.96
CA PHE A 25 -3.41 -0.51 3.48
C PHE A 25 -4.43 -0.56 4.63
N ILE A 26 -4.25 -1.44 5.61
CA ILE A 26 -5.12 -1.49 6.80
C ILE A 26 -5.04 -0.18 7.59
N GLY A 27 -3.84 0.33 7.84
CA GLY A 27 -3.65 1.60 8.54
C GLY A 27 -4.30 2.77 7.79
N LEU A 28 -4.13 2.81 6.47
CA LEU A 28 -4.74 3.83 5.61
C LEU A 28 -6.27 3.75 5.67
N PHE A 29 -6.85 2.54 5.65
CA PHE A 29 -8.29 2.34 5.80
C PHE A 29 -8.83 2.85 7.14
N ILE A 30 -8.15 2.54 8.25
CA ILE A 30 -8.56 3.00 9.59
C ILE A 30 -8.56 4.53 9.64
N ILE A 31 -7.55 5.19 9.08
CA ILE A 31 -7.46 6.65 9.04
C ILE A 31 -8.62 7.22 8.19
N VAL A 32 -8.84 6.71 6.98
CA VAL A 32 -9.97 7.14 6.13
C VAL A 32 -11.28 7.03 6.90
N PHE A 33 -11.57 5.85 7.44
CA PHE A 33 -12.82 5.54 8.12
C PHE A 33 -13.04 6.43 9.35
N THR A 34 -12.00 6.61 10.17
CA THR A 34 -12.06 7.48 11.36
C THR A 34 -12.32 8.93 10.95
N ASN A 35 -11.67 9.43 9.89
CA ASN A 35 -11.92 10.78 9.39
C ASN A 35 -13.36 10.94 8.86
N PHE A 36 -13.93 9.95 8.18
CA PHE A 36 -15.34 9.98 7.77
C PHE A 36 -16.31 10.02 8.96
N LEU A 37 -16.02 9.28 10.03
CA LEU A 37 -16.83 9.29 11.25
C LEU A 37 -16.78 10.63 11.98
N VAL A 38 -15.62 11.30 11.98
CA VAL A 38 -15.45 12.59 12.63
C VAL A 38 -16.02 13.73 11.78
N ASN A 39 -15.72 13.74 10.48
CA ASN A 39 -16.17 14.78 9.55
C ASN A 39 -16.13 14.30 8.10
N LEU A 40 -17.29 14.25 7.44
CA LEU A 40 -17.43 13.83 6.04
C LEU A 40 -16.47 14.57 5.09
N TYR A 41 -16.33 15.89 5.22
CA TYR A 41 -15.45 16.67 4.34
C TYR A 41 -13.98 16.31 4.57
N LEU A 42 -13.57 16.14 5.83
CA LEU A 42 -12.20 15.73 6.19
C LEU A 42 -11.89 14.32 5.63
N GLY A 43 -12.85 13.39 5.74
CA GLY A 43 -12.78 12.06 5.14
C GLY A 43 -12.61 12.10 3.63
N LEU A 44 -13.41 12.93 2.93
CA LEU A 44 -13.31 13.11 1.48
C LEU A 44 -11.96 13.73 1.06
N TYR A 45 -11.46 14.72 1.79
CA TYR A 45 -10.12 15.29 1.57
C TYR A 45 -9.02 14.22 1.73
N PHE A 46 -9.11 13.39 2.77
CA PHE A 46 -8.14 12.33 3.01
C PHE A 46 -8.18 11.26 1.91
N VAL A 47 -9.38 10.87 1.44
CA VAL A 47 -9.53 9.97 0.29
C VAL A 47 -8.92 10.57 -0.97
N GLY A 48 -9.18 11.84 -1.25
CA GLY A 48 -8.59 12.55 -2.39
C GLY A 48 -7.07 12.53 -2.34
N PHE A 49 -6.49 12.83 -1.17
CA PHE A 49 -5.04 12.76 -0.96
C PHE A 49 -4.48 11.35 -1.14
N ALA A 50 -5.14 10.32 -0.59
CA ALA A 50 -4.73 8.94 -0.74
C ALA A 50 -4.76 8.47 -2.20
N LEU A 51 -5.79 8.86 -2.96
CA LEU A 51 -5.90 8.54 -4.38
C LEU A 51 -4.83 9.26 -5.23
N MET A 52 -4.50 10.51 -4.91
CA MET A 52 -3.38 11.23 -5.55
C MET A 52 -2.04 10.52 -5.29
N ALA A 53 -1.76 10.17 -4.03
CA ALA A 53 -0.55 9.44 -3.66
C ALA A 53 -0.47 8.07 -4.36
N TYR A 54 -1.60 7.34 -4.41
CA TYR A 54 -1.70 6.06 -5.11
C TYR A 54 -1.47 6.20 -6.63
N SER A 55 -1.98 7.26 -7.25
CA SER A 55 -1.76 7.54 -8.68
C SER A 55 -0.28 7.81 -8.99
N ILE A 56 0.40 8.61 -8.17
CA ILE A 56 1.84 8.86 -8.29
C ILE A 56 2.63 7.56 -8.11
N PHE A 57 2.26 6.73 -7.13
CA PHE A 57 2.85 5.41 -6.93
C PHE A 57 2.68 4.53 -8.17
N LEU A 58 1.45 4.40 -8.68
CA LEU A 58 1.19 3.62 -9.89
C LEU A 58 2.01 4.14 -11.07
N PHE A 59 2.06 5.45 -11.31
CA PHE A 59 2.85 6.03 -12.39
C PHE A 59 4.33 5.64 -12.29
N LYS A 60 4.92 5.73 -11.08
CA LYS A 60 6.33 5.40 -10.83
C LYS A 60 6.63 3.91 -11.00
N PHE A 61 5.70 3.03 -10.63
CA PHE A 61 5.92 1.57 -10.62
C PHE A 61 5.29 0.82 -11.80
N ARG A 62 4.55 1.51 -12.68
CA ARG A 62 3.94 0.93 -13.91
C ARG A 62 4.96 0.66 -15.02
N GLN A 63 6.14 1.26 -14.98
CA GLN A 63 7.23 0.90 -15.88
C GLN A 63 7.96 -0.34 -15.35
N LYS A 64 7.41 -1.52 -15.66
CA LYS A 64 8.10 -2.80 -15.52
C LYS A 64 7.67 -3.75 -16.62
#